data_AF-A3FKR9-F1
#
_entry.id   AF-A3FKR9-F1
#
_cell.length_a   1.000
_cell.length_b   1.000
_cell.length_c   1.000
_cell.angle_alpha   90.00
_cell.angle_beta   90.00
_cell.angle_gamma   90.00
#
_symmetry.space_group_name_H-M   'P 1'
#
loop_
_entity.id
_entity.type
_entity.pdbx_description
1 polymer ?
#
loop_
_entity_poly.entity_id
_entity_poly.type
_entity_poly.pdbx_seq_one_letter_code
_entity_poly.pdbx_strand_id
1 'polypeptide(L)'
;YDVIVEPTQEAYTLFAQSMDRTGYARGTLAARAGLSAPVPPLDPRPLVTMDDMGMAGMDHSGMGEMKGMDHGSMQGMAGMDDSAMQGMDHSQMQGMGDMAGMDHGAMQGMDSMLAHPDTEKHNPLVDMQAMDAKPKLDDPGMGLRDNGRKVLTYADLRSTFPDPDGREPGRTIELHLTGHMEKFAWSFNGVKFSDAAPLL
;
A
#
# COMPACT_ATOMS: atom_id res chain seq x y z
N TYR A 1 5.76 -13.03 20.43
CA TYR A 1 7.21 -12.80 20.56
C TYR A 1 7.46 -12.07 21.86
N ASP A 2 8.60 -12.31 22.50
CA ASP A 2 8.98 -11.64 23.74
C ASP A 2 10.01 -10.55 23.45
N VAL A 3 9.95 -9.45 24.19
CA VAL A 3 10.97 -8.39 24.15
C VAL A 3 11.75 -8.44 25.44
N ILE A 4 13.03 -8.80 25.34
CA ILE A 4 13.94 -8.84 26.48
C ILE A 4 14.72 -7.53 26.49
N VAL A 5 14.73 -6.86 27.64
CA VAL A 5 15.47 -5.61 27.86
C VAL A 5 16.36 -5.76 29.07
N GLU A 6 17.49 -5.05 29.07
CA GLU A 6 18.39 -4.93 30.22
C GLU A 6 18.35 -3.49 30.74
N PRO A 7 17.52 -3.20 31.76
CA PRO A 7 17.39 -1.85 32.31
C PRO A 7 18.69 -1.42 33.00
N THR A 8 19.17 -0.22 32.68
CA THR A 8 20.38 0.39 33.27
C THR A 8 20.10 1.54 34.25
N GLN A 9 18.86 2.02 34.28
CA GLN A 9 18.38 3.08 35.18
C GLN A 9 17.40 2.51 36.22
N GLU A 10 17.15 3.27 37.30
CA GLU A 10 16.25 2.83 38.37
C GLU A 10 14.76 2.84 37.99
N ALA A 11 14.39 3.59 36.94
CA ALA A 11 13.03 3.68 36.45
C ALA A 11 12.96 3.96 34.94
N TYR A 12 12.01 3.32 34.28
CA TYR A 12 11.67 3.51 32.88
C TYR A 12 10.16 3.67 32.70
N THR A 13 9.78 4.50 31.75
CA THR A 13 8.38 4.61 31.32
C THR A 13 8.10 3.61 30.20
N LEU A 14 7.18 2.68 30.46
CA LEU A 14 6.55 1.87 29.42
C LEU A 14 5.38 2.66 28.86
N PHE A 15 5.43 2.97 27.57
CA PHE A 15 4.50 3.89 26.93
C PHE A 15 3.81 3.23 25.74
N ALA A 16 2.49 3.26 25.73
CA ALA A 16 1.68 2.79 24.61
C ALA A 16 0.68 3.88 24.25
N GLN A 17 0.71 4.35 23.01
CA GLN A 17 -0.21 5.39 22.54
C GLN A 17 -1.12 4.84 21.44
N SER A 18 -2.29 5.44 21.30
CA SER A 18 -3.23 5.10 20.23
C SER A 18 -2.67 5.47 18.85
N MET A 19 -3.15 4.81 17.80
CA MET A 19 -2.68 5.05 16.43
C MET A 19 -3.07 6.45 15.93
N ASP A 20 -4.23 6.96 16.35
CA ASP A 20 -4.70 8.32 16.06
C ASP A 20 -4.01 9.40 16.91
N ARG A 21 -3.12 9.00 17.84
CA ARG A 21 -2.30 9.85 18.71
C ARG A 21 -3.11 10.76 19.64
N THR A 22 -4.32 10.36 20.01
CA THR A 22 -5.21 11.13 20.90
C THR A 22 -5.10 10.72 22.37
N GLY A 23 -4.49 9.56 22.67
CA GLY A 23 -4.34 9.08 24.05
C GLY A 23 -3.19 8.09 24.22
N TYR A 24 -2.89 7.76 25.48
CA TYR A 24 -1.87 6.78 25.84
C TYR A 24 -2.17 6.06 27.16
N ALA A 25 -1.63 4.86 27.28
CA ALA A 25 -1.44 4.12 28.53
C ALA A 25 0.03 4.20 28.93
N ARG A 26 0.29 4.30 30.24
CA ARG A 26 1.63 4.40 30.81
C ARG A 26 1.79 3.44 31.97
N GLY A 27 2.85 2.63 31.93
CA GLY A 27 3.38 1.91 33.07
C GLY A 27 4.76 2.44 33.47
N THR A 28 5.18 2.14 34.69
CA THR A 28 6.56 2.39 35.14
C THR A 28 7.20 1.07 35.49
N LEU A 29 8.31 0.74 34.83
CA LEU A 29 9.22 -0.31 35.27
C LEU A 29 10.24 0.32 36.20
N ALA A 30 10.23 -0.02 37.49
CA ALA A 30 11.13 0.58 38.48
C ALA A 30 11.64 -0.42 39.50
N ALA A 31 12.83 -0.14 40.04
CA ALA A 31 13.48 -0.97 41.05
C ALA A 31 12.77 -0.95 42.42
N ARG A 32 11.96 0.09 42.70
CA ARG A 32 11.18 0.22 43.93
C ARG A 32 9.93 1.06 43.72
N ALA A 33 8.94 0.86 44.58
CA ALA A 33 7.70 1.61 44.56
C ALA A 33 7.94 3.13 44.75
N GLY A 34 7.15 3.94 44.06
CA GLY A 34 7.19 5.41 44.13
C GLY A 34 8.18 6.09 43.19
N LEU A 35 9.04 5.35 42.49
CA LEU A 35 9.86 5.91 41.41
C LEU A 35 9.04 6.14 40.13
N SER A 36 9.45 7.14 39.35
CA SER A 36 8.87 7.46 38.05
C SER A 36 9.97 7.92 37.11
N ALA A 37 9.80 7.64 35.81
CA ALA A 37 10.61 8.21 34.75
C ALA A 37 9.80 9.29 34.00
N PRO A 38 10.46 10.14 33.19
CA PRO A 38 9.78 11.09 32.32
C PRO A 38 8.81 10.40 31.37
N VAL A 39 7.68 11.05 31.07
CA VAL A 39 6.71 10.56 30.08
C VAL A 39 7.12 11.09 28.71
N PRO A 40 7.27 10.24 27.69
CA PRO A 40 7.47 10.71 26.33
C PRO A 40 6.30 11.58 25.85
N PRO A 41 6.55 12.61 25.02
CA PRO A 41 5.46 13.30 24.33
C PRO A 41 4.76 12.34 23.37
N LEU A 42 3.49 12.64 23.06
CA LEU A 42 2.77 11.94 22.00
C LEU A 42 3.43 12.22 20.64
N ASP A 43 3.54 11.19 19.81
CA ASP A 43 4.05 11.35 18.45
C ASP A 43 3.03 12.09 17.56
N PRO A 44 3.47 12.73 16.46
CA PRO A 44 2.54 13.28 15.47
C PRO A 44 1.66 12.19 14.86
N ARG A 45 0.44 12.57 14.46
CA ARG A 45 -0.48 11.68 13.77
C ARG A 45 0.12 11.27 12.42
N PRO A 46 0.30 9.96 12.16
CA PRO A 46 0.83 9.51 10.88
C PRO A 46 -0.16 9.84 9.74
N LEU A 47 0.40 10.18 8.59
CA LEU A 47 -0.34 10.28 7.33
C LEU A 47 -0.11 8.99 6.53
N VAL A 48 -1.19 8.47 5.95
CA VAL A 48 -1.13 7.31 5.06
C VAL A 48 -0.55 7.76 3.72
N THR A 49 0.47 7.06 3.24
CA THR A 49 1.07 7.30 1.92
C THR A 49 0.64 6.23 0.92
N MET A 50 0.85 6.48 -0.37
CA MET A 50 0.59 5.48 -1.41
C MET A 50 1.48 4.24 -1.26
N ASP A 51 2.70 4.39 -0.72
CA ASP A 51 3.57 3.25 -0.41
C ASP A 51 2.98 2.34 0.69
N ASP A 52 2.31 2.93 1.69
CA ASP A 52 1.63 2.17 2.72
C ASP A 52 0.43 1.38 2.17
N MET A 53 -0.13 1.83 1.03
CA MET A 53 -1.23 1.17 0.33
C MET A 53 -0.75 0.18 -0.75
N GLY A 54 0.56 -0.06 -0.89
CA GLY A 54 1.11 -0.96 -1.91
C GLY A 54 1.02 -0.40 -3.34
N MET A 55 0.95 0.93 -3.46
CA MET A 55 0.84 1.69 -4.71
C MET A 55 2.08 2.55 -4.97
N ALA A 56 3.20 2.22 -4.30
CA ALA A 56 4.48 2.84 -4.61
C ALA A 56 4.83 2.57 -6.08
N GLY A 57 5.09 3.63 -6.85
CA GLY A 57 5.39 3.50 -8.29
C GLY A 57 4.28 3.96 -9.24
N MET A 58 3.11 4.37 -8.74
CA MET A 58 2.27 5.31 -9.50
C MET A 58 2.93 6.70 -9.50
N ASP A 59 4.06 6.81 -10.20
CA ASP A 59 4.68 8.08 -10.47
C ASP A 59 3.75 8.87 -11.42
N HIS A 60 3.06 9.86 -10.87
CA HIS A 60 2.29 10.81 -11.67
C HIS A 60 3.20 11.74 -12.51
N SER A 61 4.53 11.56 -12.52
CA SER A 61 5.43 12.29 -13.42
C SER A 61 5.06 12.12 -14.90
N GLY A 62 4.37 11.03 -15.27
CA GLY A 62 3.80 10.82 -16.61
C GLY A 62 2.61 11.73 -16.95
N MET A 63 2.00 12.43 -15.99
CA MET A 63 1.02 13.48 -16.24
C MET A 63 1.65 14.89 -16.28
N GLY A 64 2.99 14.98 -16.26
CA GLY A 64 3.72 16.24 -16.43
C GLY A 64 3.84 16.73 -17.88
N GLU A 65 3.61 15.87 -18.89
CA GLU A 65 3.79 16.20 -20.31
C GLU A 65 2.50 16.61 -21.05
N MET A 66 1.42 16.96 -20.34
CA MET A 66 0.34 17.77 -20.92
C MET A 66 0.51 19.27 -20.67
N LYS A 67 1.73 19.75 -20.40
CA LYS A 67 2.09 21.16 -20.58
C LYS A 67 2.27 21.46 -22.07
N GLY A 68 1.16 21.52 -22.81
CA GLY A 68 1.24 21.81 -24.25
C GLY A 68 -0.08 22.03 -24.98
N MET A 69 -1.25 21.90 -24.35
CA MET A 69 -2.48 22.40 -24.95
C MET A 69 -2.68 23.86 -24.53
N ASP A 70 -1.98 24.74 -25.25
CA ASP A 70 -2.27 26.16 -25.28
C ASP A 70 -3.71 26.36 -25.77
N HIS A 71 -4.60 26.74 -24.86
CA HIS A 71 -5.98 27.11 -25.17
C HIS A 71 -6.08 28.49 -25.88
N GLY A 72 -4.96 29.05 -26.34
CA GLY A 72 -4.87 30.39 -26.92
C GLY A 72 -5.08 30.53 -28.43
N SER A 73 -5.13 29.43 -29.20
CA SER A 73 -5.17 29.50 -30.68
C SER A 73 -6.51 29.09 -31.34
N MET A 74 -7.64 29.39 -30.69
CA MET A 74 -8.96 29.40 -31.35
C MET A 74 -9.49 30.83 -31.54
N GLN A 75 -8.73 31.72 -32.19
CA GLN A 75 -9.32 32.89 -32.85
C GLN A 75 -9.92 32.44 -34.18
N GLY A 76 -11.16 31.94 -34.17
CA GLY A 76 -11.80 31.53 -35.43
C GLY A 76 -13.26 31.07 -35.42
N MET A 77 -13.99 31.03 -34.29
CA MET A 77 -15.40 30.58 -34.29
C MET A 77 -16.35 31.45 -33.44
N ALA A 78 -16.17 32.77 -33.46
CA ALA A 78 -17.21 33.69 -33.00
C ALA A 78 -18.25 33.87 -34.11
N GLY A 79 -19.21 32.95 -34.24
CA GLY A 79 -20.33 33.14 -35.18
C GLY A 79 -21.11 31.91 -35.63
N MET A 80 -21.08 30.77 -34.94
CA MET A 80 -21.98 29.65 -35.25
C MET A 80 -23.15 29.61 -34.26
N ASP A 81 -24.34 29.77 -34.82
CA ASP A 81 -25.65 29.68 -34.19
C ASP A 81 -25.92 28.24 -33.70
N ASP A 82 -26.26 28.07 -32.42
CA ASP A 82 -26.47 26.79 -31.72
C ASP A 82 -27.77 26.04 -32.10
N SER A 83 -28.42 26.41 -33.20
CA SER A 83 -29.72 25.86 -33.61
C SER A 83 -29.67 24.77 -34.68
N ALA A 84 -28.48 24.33 -35.13
CA ALA A 84 -28.32 23.39 -36.26
C ALA A 84 -27.51 22.10 -35.98
N MET A 85 -27.45 21.60 -34.73
CA MET A 85 -26.69 20.38 -34.38
C MET A 85 -27.57 19.16 -34.03
N GLN A 86 -28.73 18.98 -34.67
CA GLN A 86 -29.41 17.67 -34.67
C GLN A 86 -29.07 16.91 -35.94
N GLY A 87 -28.20 15.89 -35.82
CA GLY A 87 -28.01 14.90 -36.87
C GLY A 87 -26.56 14.61 -37.29
N MET A 88 -25.59 14.64 -36.37
CA MET A 88 -24.28 14.04 -36.70
C MET A 88 -24.38 12.51 -36.62
N ASP A 89 -24.37 11.90 -37.81
CA ASP A 89 -24.24 10.47 -38.04
C ASP A 89 -22.81 9.99 -37.68
N HIS A 90 -22.70 9.13 -36.67
CA HIS A 90 -21.43 8.55 -36.19
C HIS A 90 -20.85 7.47 -37.11
N SER A 91 -21.47 7.18 -38.28
CA SER A 91 -21.02 6.11 -39.18
C SER A 91 -19.85 6.47 -40.10
N GLN A 92 -19.32 7.71 -40.08
CA GLN A 92 -18.25 8.16 -40.98
C GLN A 92 -16.92 8.56 -40.31
N MET A 93 -16.58 8.04 -39.13
CA MET A 93 -15.18 8.02 -38.67
C MET A 93 -14.41 6.82 -39.26
N GLN A 94 -14.27 6.79 -40.58
CA GLN A 94 -13.31 5.93 -41.28
C GLN A 94 -11.98 6.68 -41.37
N GLY A 95 -11.13 6.60 -40.34
CA GLY A 95 -9.86 7.34 -40.37
C GLY A 95 -8.92 7.23 -39.16
N MET A 96 -9.19 6.39 -38.16
CA MET A 96 -8.23 6.08 -37.08
C MET A 96 -7.78 4.62 -37.11
N GLY A 97 -7.35 4.18 -38.30
CA GLY A 97 -6.90 2.81 -38.57
C GLY A 97 -5.42 2.51 -38.27
N ASP A 98 -4.64 3.48 -37.78
CA ASP A 98 -3.19 3.30 -37.58
C ASP A 98 -2.73 3.84 -36.22
N MET A 99 -3.07 3.11 -35.15
CA MET A 99 -2.26 3.07 -33.92
C MET A 99 -1.79 1.65 -33.61
N ALA A 100 -1.56 0.82 -34.64
CA ALA A 100 -1.05 -0.54 -34.51
C ALA A 100 0.46 -0.62 -34.24
N GLY A 101 1.11 0.50 -33.91
CA GLY A 101 2.56 0.61 -33.75
C GLY A 101 3.04 1.20 -32.42
N MET A 102 2.16 1.38 -31.44
CA MET A 102 2.63 1.61 -30.07
C MET A 102 3.07 0.27 -29.50
N ASP A 103 4.36 -0.01 -29.61
CA ASP A 103 5.04 -1.08 -28.91
C ASP A 103 4.83 -0.87 -27.39
N HIS A 104 3.86 -1.59 -26.83
CA HIS A 104 3.62 -1.62 -25.38
C HIS A 104 4.81 -2.17 -24.59
N GLY A 105 5.86 -2.67 -25.26
CA GLY A 105 7.12 -3.13 -24.65
C GLY A 105 8.08 -2.02 -24.21
N ALA A 106 7.85 -0.75 -24.59
CA ALA A 106 8.74 0.36 -24.24
C ALA A 106 8.42 1.04 -22.90
N MET A 107 7.48 0.53 -22.10
CA MET A 107 7.35 0.92 -20.69
C MET A 107 8.30 0.07 -19.84
N GLN A 108 9.58 0.47 -19.81
CA GLN A 108 10.52 -0.03 -18.81
C GLN A 108 9.93 0.23 -17.41
N GLY A 109 9.48 -0.83 -16.74
CA GLY A 109 8.81 -0.76 -15.42
C GLY A 109 7.56 -1.62 -15.26
N MET A 110 6.99 -2.19 -16.33
CA MET A 110 5.85 -3.12 -16.20
C MET A 110 6.24 -4.52 -15.72
N ASP A 111 7.50 -4.95 -15.89
CA ASP A 111 8.00 -6.26 -15.40
C ASP A 111 8.05 -6.35 -13.86
N SER A 112 7.87 -5.24 -13.14
CA SER A 112 7.83 -5.20 -11.67
C SER A 112 6.42 -5.10 -11.10
N MET A 113 5.37 -5.13 -11.92
CA MET A 113 3.99 -5.11 -11.41
C MET A 113 3.61 -6.48 -10.87
N LEU A 114 3.06 -6.50 -9.66
CA LEU A 114 2.53 -7.71 -9.06
C LEU A 114 1.45 -8.33 -9.97
N ALA A 115 1.59 -9.62 -10.27
CA ALA A 115 0.63 -10.32 -11.10
C ALA A 115 -0.60 -10.71 -10.28
N HIS A 116 -1.78 -10.28 -10.70
CA HIS A 116 -3.03 -10.63 -10.02
C HIS A 116 -3.74 -11.82 -10.68
N PRO A 117 -4.27 -12.79 -9.90
CA PRO A 117 -5.15 -13.83 -10.40
C PRO A 117 -6.39 -13.26 -11.11
N ASP A 118 -6.84 -13.93 -12.17
CA ASP A 118 -8.05 -13.52 -12.93
C ASP A 118 -9.31 -13.42 -12.04
N THR A 119 -9.36 -14.20 -10.97
CA THR A 119 -10.43 -14.18 -9.96
C THR A 119 -10.54 -12.86 -9.20
N GLU A 120 -9.54 -12.00 -9.25
CA GLU A 120 -9.59 -10.66 -8.66
C GLU A 120 -10.07 -9.59 -9.64
N LYS A 121 -10.00 -9.87 -10.94
CA LYS A 121 -10.34 -8.91 -11.99
C LYS A 121 -11.85 -8.65 -12.01
N HIS A 122 -12.24 -7.38 -11.89
CA HIS A 122 -13.65 -6.94 -11.82
C HIS A 122 -14.46 -7.66 -10.73
N ASN A 123 -13.80 -8.12 -9.66
CA ASN A 123 -14.44 -8.83 -8.59
C ASN A 123 -15.12 -7.83 -7.63
N PRO A 124 -16.46 -7.89 -7.45
CA PRO A 124 -17.19 -6.96 -6.59
C PRO A 124 -16.89 -7.14 -5.09
N LEU A 125 -16.04 -8.08 -4.71
CA LEU A 125 -15.57 -8.33 -3.34
C LEU A 125 -14.09 -7.95 -3.14
N VAL A 126 -13.50 -7.23 -4.10
CA VAL A 126 -12.13 -6.71 -4.02
C VAL A 126 -12.18 -5.20 -4.20
N ASP A 127 -11.81 -4.45 -3.16
CA ASP A 127 -11.81 -2.97 -3.21
C ASP A 127 -10.68 -2.43 -4.10
N MET A 128 -9.48 -3.00 -3.97
CA MET A 128 -8.24 -2.51 -4.59
C MET A 128 -7.23 -3.65 -4.79
N GLN A 129 -6.30 -3.47 -5.74
CA GLN A 129 -5.22 -4.40 -6.07
C GLN A 129 -3.86 -3.70 -5.89
N ALA A 130 -2.99 -4.25 -5.04
CA ALA A 130 -1.66 -3.69 -4.78
C ALA A 130 -0.73 -3.93 -5.99
N MET A 131 -0.14 -2.88 -6.53
CA MET A 131 0.67 -3.00 -7.75
C MET A 131 2.14 -3.32 -7.48
N ASP A 132 2.65 -2.93 -6.31
CA ASP A 132 4.06 -3.11 -5.91
C ASP A 132 4.13 -3.59 -4.46
N ALA A 133 3.95 -4.90 -4.27
CA ALA A 133 4.09 -5.53 -2.97
C ALA A 133 5.57 -5.84 -2.69
N LYS A 134 6.12 -5.20 -1.66
CA LYS A 134 7.50 -5.44 -1.21
C LYS A 134 7.52 -6.23 0.09
N PRO A 135 8.52 -7.09 0.32
CA PRO A 135 8.80 -7.60 1.66
C PRO A 135 9.02 -6.41 2.60
N LYS A 136 8.18 -6.32 3.64
CA LYS A 136 8.22 -5.24 4.65
C LYS A 136 8.58 -5.79 6.04
N LEU A 137 9.44 -6.81 6.09
CA LEU A 137 9.83 -7.45 7.36
C LEU A 137 10.71 -6.53 8.22
N ASP A 138 11.54 -5.71 7.57
CA ASP A 138 12.44 -4.73 8.16
C ASP A 138 11.88 -3.30 8.13
N ASP A 139 10.66 -3.13 7.61
CA ASP A 139 9.98 -1.83 7.58
C ASP A 139 9.38 -1.53 8.96
N PRO A 140 9.78 -0.43 9.64
CA PRO A 140 9.15 0.02 10.88
C PRO A 140 7.65 0.32 10.74
N GLY A 141 7.22 0.64 9.52
CA GLY A 141 5.84 0.98 9.21
C GLY A 141 5.46 2.43 9.52
N MET A 142 4.21 2.75 9.17
CA MET A 142 3.66 4.09 9.18
C MET A 142 3.78 4.77 10.56
N GLY A 143 4.34 5.99 10.59
CA GLY A 143 4.54 6.77 11.81
C GLY A 143 5.70 6.30 12.70
N LEU A 144 6.43 5.25 12.30
CA LEU A 144 7.61 4.76 13.01
C LEU A 144 8.89 4.93 12.20
N ARG A 145 8.81 5.10 10.88
CA ARG A 145 9.94 5.48 10.02
C ARG A 145 10.51 6.84 10.44
N ASP A 146 11.84 6.95 10.46
CA ASP A 146 12.61 8.18 10.71
C ASP A 146 12.23 8.97 11.98
N ASN A 147 11.68 8.29 13.00
CA ASN A 147 11.20 8.95 14.21
C ASN A 147 12.29 9.24 15.28
N GLY A 148 13.56 9.00 14.94
CA GLY A 148 14.71 9.22 15.82
C GLY A 148 14.88 8.18 16.96
N ARG A 149 14.04 7.14 17.01
CA ARG A 149 14.15 6.05 18.00
C ARG A 149 14.56 4.75 17.30
N LYS A 150 15.14 3.83 18.06
CA LYS A 150 15.31 2.45 17.59
C LYS A 150 13.93 1.78 17.56
N VAL A 151 13.53 1.32 16.38
CA VAL A 151 12.30 0.55 16.18
C VAL A 151 12.69 -0.90 15.94
N LEU A 152 12.06 -1.82 16.65
CA LEU A 152 12.22 -3.26 16.42
C LEU A 152 11.17 -3.72 15.40
N THR A 153 11.59 -4.55 14.46
CA THR A 153 10.82 -5.02 13.30
C THR A 153 10.70 -6.54 13.30
N TYR A 154 9.94 -7.11 12.35
CA TYR A 154 9.87 -8.56 12.21
C TYR A 154 11.22 -9.18 11.84
N ALA A 155 12.07 -8.46 11.12
CA ALA A 155 13.42 -8.89 10.78
C ALA A 155 14.36 -9.06 12.01
N ASP A 156 14.04 -8.42 13.13
CA ASP A 156 14.78 -8.55 14.39
C ASP A 156 14.43 -9.82 15.17
N LEU A 157 13.36 -10.53 14.78
CA LEU A 157 12.99 -11.78 15.44
C LEU A 157 14.07 -12.84 15.22
N ARG A 158 14.32 -13.58 16.29
CA ARG A 158 15.24 -14.72 16.33
C ARG A 158 14.55 -15.88 17.03
N SER A 159 14.71 -17.07 16.47
CA SER A 159 14.27 -18.29 17.14
C SER A 159 15.23 -18.63 18.28
N THR A 160 14.69 -19.10 19.41
CA THR A 160 15.48 -19.59 20.55
C THR A 160 15.91 -21.05 20.36
N PHE A 161 15.38 -21.72 19.34
CA PHE A 161 15.70 -23.09 18.97
C PHE A 161 16.07 -23.16 17.47
N PRO A 162 16.90 -24.12 17.04
CA PRO A 162 17.18 -24.33 15.63
C PRO A 162 15.90 -24.68 14.87
N ASP A 163 15.90 -24.48 13.55
CA ASP A 163 14.78 -24.90 12.70
C ASP A 163 14.41 -26.38 12.97
N PRO A 164 13.21 -26.66 13.50
CA PRO A 164 12.81 -28.02 13.87
C PRO A 164 12.59 -28.92 12.66
N ASP A 165 12.36 -28.36 11.47
CA ASP A 165 12.15 -29.13 10.24
C ASP A 165 13.47 -29.37 9.50
N GLY A 166 14.30 -28.31 9.35
CA GLY A 166 15.63 -28.37 8.77
C GLY A 166 15.67 -28.70 7.27
N ARG A 167 14.50 -28.82 6.63
CA ARG A 167 14.37 -29.03 5.19
C ARG A 167 14.39 -27.69 4.46
N GLU A 168 15.08 -27.66 3.32
CA GLU A 168 15.01 -26.50 2.42
C GLU A 168 13.58 -26.29 1.88
N PRO A 169 13.14 -25.04 1.70
CA PRO A 169 11.83 -24.74 1.12
C PRO A 169 11.64 -25.41 -0.24
N GLY A 170 10.65 -26.32 -0.33
CA GLY A 170 10.40 -27.10 -1.55
C GLY A 170 9.43 -26.47 -2.55
N ARG A 171 8.71 -25.41 -2.16
CA ARG A 171 7.77 -24.68 -3.02
C ARG A 171 7.50 -23.27 -2.48
N THR A 172 7.18 -22.36 -3.38
CA THR A 172 6.63 -21.04 -3.06
C THR A 172 5.13 -21.07 -3.18
N ILE A 173 4.43 -20.48 -2.22
CA ILE A 173 2.98 -20.22 -2.28
C ILE A 173 2.80 -18.71 -2.17
N GLU A 174 2.23 -18.11 -3.21
CA GLU A 174 1.85 -16.71 -3.22
C GLU A 174 0.35 -16.58 -2.93
N LEU A 175 0.00 -15.69 -2.01
CA LEU A 175 -1.37 -15.47 -1.56
C LEU A 175 -1.65 -13.98 -1.51
N HIS A 176 -2.70 -13.57 -2.20
CA HIS A 176 -3.23 -12.22 -2.15
C HIS A 176 -4.34 -12.18 -1.12
N LEU A 177 -4.16 -11.42 -0.05
CA LEU A 177 -5.26 -11.14 0.87
C LEU A 177 -6.17 -10.09 0.22
N THR A 178 -7.35 -10.53 -0.20
CA THR A 178 -8.34 -9.67 -0.86
C THR A 178 -9.52 -9.39 0.05
N GLY A 179 -10.16 -8.24 -0.13
CA GLY A 179 -11.35 -7.92 0.65
C GLY A 179 -12.09 -6.68 0.16
N HIS A 180 -13.29 -6.52 0.71
CA HIS A 180 -14.17 -5.38 0.47
C HIS A 180 -14.73 -4.90 1.80
N MET A 181 -14.37 -3.67 2.18
CA MET A 181 -14.65 -3.12 3.50
C MET A 181 -16.14 -2.88 3.72
N GLU A 182 -16.84 -2.25 2.76
CA GLU A 182 -18.28 -1.97 2.89
C GLU A 182 -19.15 -3.24 2.93
N LYS A 183 -18.65 -4.33 2.34
CA LYS A 183 -19.34 -5.63 2.30
C LYS A 183 -18.87 -6.58 3.39
N PHE A 184 -17.88 -6.18 4.20
CA PHE A 184 -17.28 -7.01 5.24
C PHE A 184 -16.89 -8.40 4.71
N ALA A 185 -16.25 -8.43 3.54
CA ALA A 185 -15.85 -9.65 2.86
C ALA A 185 -14.32 -9.76 2.81
N TRP A 186 -13.81 -10.96 3.05
CA TRP A 186 -12.39 -11.30 2.96
C TRP A 186 -12.19 -12.63 2.25
N SER A 187 -11.13 -12.72 1.46
CA SER A 187 -10.82 -13.83 0.56
C SER A 187 -9.32 -13.95 0.35
N PHE A 188 -8.90 -15.06 -0.25
CA PHE A 188 -7.55 -15.21 -0.78
C PHE A 188 -7.63 -15.30 -2.30
N ASN A 189 -6.79 -14.57 -3.02
CA ASN A 189 -6.76 -14.58 -4.48
C ASN A 189 -8.14 -14.29 -5.11
N GLY A 190 -8.95 -13.45 -4.47
CA GLY A 190 -10.32 -13.14 -4.92
C GLY A 190 -11.35 -14.27 -4.68
N VAL A 191 -10.97 -15.41 -4.09
CA VAL A 191 -11.85 -16.55 -3.81
C VAL A 191 -12.06 -16.78 -2.32
N LYS A 192 -13.22 -17.35 -1.96
CA LYS A 192 -13.53 -17.70 -0.57
C LYS A 192 -12.48 -18.69 -0.05
N PHE A 193 -12.10 -18.56 1.22
CA PHE A 193 -11.12 -19.43 1.88
C PHE A 193 -11.38 -20.94 1.67
N SER A 194 -12.64 -21.39 1.68
CA SER A 194 -12.99 -22.81 1.46
C SER A 194 -12.58 -23.36 0.09
N ASP A 195 -12.35 -22.47 -0.87
CA ASP A 195 -12.06 -22.81 -2.26
C ASP A 195 -10.63 -22.37 -2.65
N ALA A 196 -9.87 -21.82 -1.69
CA ALA A 196 -8.53 -21.28 -1.90
C ALA A 196 -7.47 -22.40 -1.86
N ALA A 197 -7.22 -23.03 -3.01
CA ALA A 197 -6.06 -23.90 -3.16
C ALA A 197 -4.75 -23.07 -3.04
N PRO A 198 -3.68 -23.60 -2.41
CA PRO A 198 -3.52 -24.92 -1.80
C PRO A 198 -3.71 -24.91 -0.27
N LEU A 199 -4.52 -23.98 0.27
CA LEU A 199 -4.64 -23.74 1.72
C LEU A 199 -5.51 -24.77 2.46
N LEU A 200 -6.04 -25.76 1.74
CA LEU A 200 -6.80 -26.90 2.23
C LEU A 200 -6.28 -28.22 1.65
#